data_AF-A0A803Q8U9-F1
#
_entry.id   AF-A0A803Q8U9-F1
#
_cell.length_a   1.000
_cell.length_b   1.000
_cell.length_c   1.000
_cell.angle_alpha   90.00
_cell.angle_beta   90.00
_cell.angle_gamma   90.00
#
_symmetry.space_group_name_H-M   'P 1'
#
loop_
_entity.id
_entity.type
_entity.pdbx_description
1 polymer ?
#
loop_
_entity_poly.entity_id
_entity_poly.type
_entity_poly.pdbx_seq_one_letter_code
_entity_poly.pdbx_strand_id
1 'polypeptide(L)'
;MGIPVKSIVIIIFVSVFEDTGSYGAYRVSKFRGWNVRETHCSSGVQPSFLKHCTKSTETSIFHYTNNNRFLVNAAAEQPLESEPKNVLNSAKDALDAFYRFSRPHTVIGTALSIVSVSLLAVEKLSDFSPLFFAGMLEAVVAALLMNIYIVGLNQLYDIDIDKVNKPYLPLASGEYSVQTGVMIVASFAILSFGLGWIVGSWPLFWALFISFILGTAYSIDVPLLRWKRFALVAAMCILAVRAVIVQLAFFLHMQTHVFKRPASFSRPLIFATAFMSFFSVVIALFKDIPDIDGDRIFGIRSFTVRLGQKRVFWICIALLEIAYTVALLVGASSGFLWSKVVTYEEGIEYPLNNANDVVWCGDG
;
A
#
# COMPACT_ATOMS: atom_id res chain seq x y z
N MET A 1 41.33 0.15 14.86
CA MET A 1 40.02 0.52 15.45
C MET A 1 38.95 0.23 14.40
N GLY A 2 38.36 -0.96 14.44
CA GLY A 2 37.30 -1.33 13.50
C GLY A 2 35.95 -0.86 14.04
N ILE A 3 35.14 -0.23 13.19
CA ILE A 3 33.74 0.07 13.53
C ILE A 3 33.07 -1.28 13.80
N PRO A 4 32.44 -1.52 14.97
CA PRO A 4 31.73 -2.76 15.20
C PRO A 4 30.57 -2.80 14.20
N VAL A 5 30.56 -3.82 13.33
CA VAL A 5 29.61 -3.97 12.22
C VAL A 5 28.16 -3.74 12.65
N LYS A 6 27.82 -4.17 13.88
CA LYS A 6 26.50 -3.98 14.50
C LYS A 6 26.08 -2.50 14.65
N SER A 7 27.01 -1.56 14.81
CA SER A 7 26.71 -0.13 14.90
C SER A 7 26.39 0.48 13.53
N ILE A 8 27.05 0.06 12.45
CA ILE A 8 26.74 0.50 11.08
C ILE A 8 25.34 0.04 10.68
N VAL A 9 24.98 -1.18 11.07
CA VAL A 9 23.69 -1.77 10.75
C VAL A 9 22.52 -1.08 11.46
N ILE A 10 22.70 -0.67 12.72
CA ILE A 10 21.67 0.08 13.45
C ILE A 10 21.45 1.46 12.80
N ILE A 11 22.51 2.11 12.31
CA ILE A 11 22.40 3.39 11.59
C ILE A 11 21.62 3.19 10.28
N ILE A 12 21.97 2.17 9.49
CA ILE A 12 21.20 1.82 8.28
C ILE A 12 19.73 1.51 8.64
N PHE A 13 19.44 0.83 9.75
CA PHE A 13 18.07 0.56 10.18
C PHE A 13 17.27 1.83 10.49
N VAL A 14 17.88 2.83 11.14
CA VAL A 14 17.22 4.10 11.46
C VAL A 14 17.04 4.95 10.19
N SER A 15 18.11 5.14 9.40
CA SER A 15 18.08 5.99 8.20
C SER A 15 17.17 5.44 7.10
N VAL A 16 17.07 4.11 6.96
CA VAL A 16 16.19 3.47 5.96
C VAL A 16 14.69 3.67 6.27
N PHE A 17 14.31 3.76 7.54
CA PHE A 17 12.91 4.00 7.92
C PHE A 17 12.56 5.49 7.95
N GLU A 18 13.54 6.37 8.17
CA GLU A 18 13.35 7.83 8.12
C GLU A 18 12.98 8.33 6.72
N ASP A 19 13.63 7.80 5.66
CA ASP A 19 13.32 8.15 4.27
C ASP A 19 11.89 7.81 3.83
N THR A 20 11.25 6.81 4.47
CA THR A 20 9.86 6.44 4.15
C THR A 20 8.83 7.42 4.72
N GLY A 21 9.20 8.26 5.69
CA GLY A 21 8.35 9.32 6.24
C GLY A 21 8.19 10.54 5.33
N SER A 22 9.09 10.74 4.36
CA SER A 22 9.14 11.96 3.54
C SER A 22 8.38 11.88 2.20
N TYR A 23 7.85 10.72 1.81
CA TYR A 23 7.14 10.53 0.53
C TYR A 23 5.61 10.70 0.60
N GLY A 24 5.13 11.55 1.52
CA GLY A 24 3.69 11.79 1.76
C GLY A 24 3.14 13.13 1.26
N ALA A 25 3.89 13.90 0.46
CA ALA A 25 3.46 15.22 0.00
C ALA A 25 3.49 15.34 -1.53
N TYR A 26 2.59 14.63 -2.22
CA TYR A 26 2.29 14.93 -3.62
C TYR A 26 1.16 15.96 -3.72
N ARG A 27 1.50 17.09 -4.33
CA ARG A 27 0.59 18.17 -4.77
C ARG A 27 -0.65 17.58 -5.46
N VAL A 28 -1.83 17.86 -4.91
CA VAL A 28 -3.09 17.80 -5.64
C VAL A 28 -3.07 18.91 -6.69
N SER A 29 -2.68 18.59 -7.93
CA SER A 29 -2.85 19.50 -9.05
C SER A 29 -4.33 19.54 -9.43
N LYS A 30 -5.00 20.61 -9.00
CA LYS A 30 -6.09 21.34 -9.68
C LYS A 30 -6.82 20.55 -10.79
N PHE A 31 -7.86 19.80 -10.40
CA PHE A 31 -8.81 19.23 -11.36
C PHE A 31 -9.54 20.36 -12.10
N ARG A 32 -9.55 20.25 -13.43
CA ARG A 32 -10.25 21.13 -14.36
C ARG A 32 -11.74 20.84 -14.26
N GLY A 33 -12.54 21.88 -14.02
CA GLY A 33 -13.98 21.78 -13.78
C GLY A 33 -14.72 21.09 -14.93
N TRP A 34 -15.51 20.07 -14.58
CA TRP A 34 -16.53 19.51 -15.46
C TRP A 34 -17.84 20.23 -15.16
N ASN A 35 -18.33 21.02 -16.12
CA ASN A 35 -19.65 21.64 -16.05
C ASN A 35 -20.72 20.54 -16.15
N VAL A 36 -21.36 20.23 -15.02
CA VAL A 36 -22.66 19.56 -14.99
C VAL A 36 -23.71 20.64 -15.24
N ARG A 37 -24.39 20.57 -16.38
CA ARG A 37 -25.52 21.44 -16.72
C ARG A 37 -26.75 20.86 -16.03
N GLU A 38 -27.10 21.41 -14.87
CA GLU A 38 -28.36 21.11 -14.18
C GLU A 38 -29.55 21.66 -14.97
N THR A 39 -30.37 20.78 -15.51
CA THR A 39 -31.69 21.13 -16.06
C THR A 39 -32.70 21.10 -14.90
N HIS A 40 -33.03 22.28 -14.37
CA HIS A 40 -34.13 22.45 -13.44
C HIS A 40 -35.46 22.15 -14.15
N CYS A 41 -36.13 21.07 -13.72
CA CYS A 41 -37.50 20.76 -14.09
C CYS A 41 -38.42 21.16 -12.92
N SER A 42 -39.04 22.33 -13.02
CA SER A 42 -40.03 22.80 -12.05
C SER A 42 -41.37 22.12 -12.33
N SER A 43 -41.76 21.18 -11.45
CA SER A 43 -43.11 20.59 -11.43
C SER A 43 -43.95 21.31 -10.38
N GLY A 44 -44.91 22.14 -10.83
CA GLY A 44 -45.96 22.75 -10.02
C GLY A 44 -47.29 22.02 -10.24
N VAL A 45 -48.01 21.75 -9.15
CA VAL A 45 -49.24 20.95 -9.10
C VAL A 45 -50.49 21.85 -9.05
N GLN A 46 -51.46 21.55 -9.95
CA GLN A 46 -52.93 21.77 -9.94
C GLN A 46 -53.57 23.18 -10.06
N PRO A 47 -54.88 23.31 -10.43
CA PRO A 47 -55.87 22.33 -10.94
C PRO A 47 -56.67 22.76 -12.21
N SER A 48 -57.49 21.82 -12.69
CA SER A 48 -58.45 21.77 -13.80
C SER A 48 -59.44 22.94 -13.98
N PHE A 49 -59.77 23.30 -15.25
CA PHE A 49 -61.11 23.74 -15.68
C PHE A 49 -61.36 23.47 -17.18
N LEU A 50 -62.64 23.25 -17.50
CA LEU A 50 -63.22 22.59 -18.68
C LEU A 50 -63.92 23.63 -19.59
N LYS A 51 -63.79 23.56 -20.93
CA LYS A 51 -64.85 23.87 -21.95
C LYS A 51 -64.37 23.93 -23.43
N HIS A 52 -64.84 22.95 -24.20
CA HIS A 52 -65.62 23.00 -25.47
C HIS A 52 -65.22 23.81 -26.73
N CYS A 53 -65.45 23.10 -27.88
CA CYS A 53 -65.79 23.53 -29.26
C CYS A 53 -64.64 24.00 -30.18
N THR A 54 -64.52 23.67 -31.49
CA THR A 54 -65.39 23.00 -32.49
C THR A 54 -64.59 22.71 -33.79
N LYS A 55 -64.99 21.64 -34.53
CA LYS A 55 -64.97 21.41 -36.00
C LYS A 55 -63.83 22.00 -36.88
N SER A 56 -63.19 21.14 -37.70
CA SER A 56 -63.47 21.01 -39.17
C SER A 56 -62.41 20.16 -39.90
N THR A 57 -62.91 19.42 -40.88
CA THR A 57 -62.30 18.52 -41.88
C THR A 57 -61.46 19.27 -42.93
N GLU A 58 -60.41 18.66 -43.50
CA GLU A 58 -60.14 18.50 -44.97
C GLU A 58 -58.70 18.08 -45.35
N THR A 59 -58.60 16.86 -45.89
CA THR A 59 -57.95 16.38 -47.14
C THR A 59 -56.82 17.19 -47.82
N SER A 60 -55.60 16.61 -47.79
CA SER A 60 -54.67 16.29 -48.90
C SER A 60 -54.08 17.35 -49.86
N ILE A 61 -52.76 17.17 -50.14
CA ILE A 61 -52.08 17.20 -51.47
C ILE A 61 -50.83 18.13 -51.59
N PHE A 62 -49.74 17.49 -52.06
CA PHE A 62 -48.66 17.93 -52.97
C PHE A 62 -47.26 18.44 -52.52
N HIS A 63 -46.28 17.72 -53.10
CA HIS A 63 -45.01 18.13 -53.72
C HIS A 63 -43.72 18.21 -52.89
N TYR A 64 -43.06 17.06 -52.91
CA TYR A 64 -41.61 16.86 -52.87
C TYR A 64 -40.93 17.36 -54.15
N THR A 65 -40.00 18.31 -54.08
CA THR A 65 -38.80 18.40 -54.94
C THR A 65 -37.86 19.47 -54.38
N ASN A 66 -36.63 19.13 -53.99
CA ASN A 66 -35.47 19.58 -54.76
C ASN A 66 -34.21 18.80 -54.39
N ASN A 67 -33.44 18.51 -55.43
CA ASN A 67 -32.18 17.81 -55.47
C ASN A 67 -31.09 18.54 -54.67
N ASN A 68 -30.21 17.76 -54.03
CA ASN A 68 -28.78 17.93 -54.24
C ASN A 68 -28.08 16.58 -54.14
N ARG A 69 -27.73 16.07 -55.32
CA ARG A 69 -26.88 14.90 -55.56
C ARG A 69 -25.44 15.40 -55.53
N PHE A 70 -24.62 14.93 -54.59
CA PHE A 70 -23.17 14.84 -54.82
C PHE A 70 -22.64 13.52 -54.25
N LEU A 71 -22.39 12.62 -55.20
CA LEU A 71 -21.45 11.49 -55.24
C LEU A 71 -20.80 11.01 -53.94
N VAL A 72 -21.15 9.77 -53.58
CA VAL A 72 -20.39 8.87 -52.72
C VAL A 72 -19.14 8.40 -53.50
N ASN A 73 -17.96 8.85 -53.09
CA ASN A 73 -16.71 8.20 -53.49
C ASN A 73 -16.39 7.09 -52.47
N ALA A 74 -16.67 5.85 -52.85
CA ALA A 74 -16.11 4.67 -52.22
C ALA A 74 -14.69 4.48 -52.77
N ALA A 75 -13.70 5.02 -52.07
CA ALA A 75 -12.30 4.64 -52.24
C ALA A 75 -11.92 3.76 -51.05
N ALA A 76 -11.52 2.52 -51.35
CA ALA A 76 -11.02 1.58 -50.38
C ALA A 76 -9.74 2.15 -49.73
N GLU A 77 -9.82 2.54 -48.47
CA GLU A 77 -8.64 2.70 -47.64
C GLU A 77 -8.17 1.30 -47.22
N GLN A 78 -6.99 0.93 -47.72
CA GLN A 78 -6.25 -0.22 -47.20
C GLN A 78 -6.01 -0.04 -45.69
N PRO A 79 -6.01 -1.10 -44.87
CA PRO A 79 -5.55 -0.99 -43.49
C PRO A 79 -4.06 -0.67 -43.53
N LEU A 80 -3.75 0.60 -43.30
CA LEU A 80 -2.40 1.10 -43.13
C LEU A 80 -1.81 0.40 -41.90
N GLU A 81 -0.68 -0.24 -42.13
CA GLU A 81 0.19 -0.98 -41.22
C GLU A 81 -0.02 -0.72 -39.73
N SER A 82 -0.23 -1.80 -38.96
CA SER A 82 -0.17 -1.80 -37.50
C SER A 82 1.21 -1.34 -37.02
N GLU A 83 1.34 -0.06 -36.69
CA GLU A 83 2.55 0.47 -36.08
C GLU A 83 2.90 -0.29 -34.78
N PRO A 84 4.20 -0.49 -34.46
CA PRO A 84 4.66 -1.18 -33.25
C PRO A 84 4.39 -0.42 -31.94
N LYS A 85 3.62 0.69 -31.96
CA LYS A 85 3.29 1.51 -30.79
C LYS A 85 2.36 0.81 -29.79
N ASN A 86 1.66 -0.25 -30.19
CA ASN A 86 0.65 -0.88 -29.32
C ASN A 86 1.22 -1.81 -28.25
N VAL A 87 2.34 -2.50 -28.49
CA VAL A 87 2.87 -3.50 -27.53
C VAL A 87 3.56 -2.84 -26.34
N LEU A 88 4.39 -1.82 -26.60
CA LEU A 88 5.11 -1.11 -25.53
C LEU A 88 4.15 -0.35 -24.61
N ASN A 89 3.11 0.27 -25.17
CA ASN A 89 2.11 0.98 -24.37
C ASN A 89 1.26 -0.01 -23.56
N SER A 90 0.83 -1.12 -24.16
CA SER A 90 0.14 -2.19 -23.44
C SER A 90 0.96 -2.78 -22.29
N ALA A 91 2.28 -2.98 -22.51
CA ALA A 91 3.18 -3.44 -21.45
C ALA A 91 3.34 -2.41 -20.32
N LYS A 92 3.42 -1.11 -20.65
CA LYS A 92 3.48 -0.03 -19.65
C LYS A 92 2.19 0.02 -18.81
N ASP A 93 1.04 -0.09 -19.45
CA ASP A 93 -0.26 -0.08 -18.76
C ASP A 93 -0.39 -1.29 -17.84
N ALA A 94 0.03 -2.48 -18.31
CA ALA A 94 0.04 -3.69 -17.49
C ALA A 94 0.99 -3.58 -16.28
N LEU A 95 2.16 -2.96 -16.45
CA LEU A 95 3.12 -2.72 -15.37
C LEU A 95 2.60 -1.69 -14.37
N ASP A 96 1.95 -0.62 -14.83
CA ASP A 96 1.33 0.38 -13.96
C ASP A 96 0.18 -0.22 -13.14
N ALA A 97 -0.69 -0.99 -13.80
CA ALA A 97 -1.75 -1.73 -13.14
C ALA A 97 -1.17 -2.66 -12.06
N PHE A 98 -0.14 -3.42 -12.40
CA PHE A 98 0.50 -4.33 -11.44
C PHE A 98 1.19 -3.57 -10.29
N TYR A 99 1.81 -2.42 -10.59
CA TYR A 99 2.41 -1.54 -9.59
C TYR A 99 1.36 -1.05 -8.59
N ARG A 100 0.21 -0.55 -9.06
CA ARG A 100 -0.93 -0.16 -8.20
C ARG A 100 -1.48 -1.34 -7.41
N PHE A 101 -1.63 -2.50 -8.06
CA PHE A 101 -2.09 -3.74 -7.41
C PHE A 101 -1.17 -4.19 -6.27
N SER A 102 0.15 -4.05 -6.44
CA SER A 102 1.16 -4.50 -5.48
C SER A 102 1.21 -3.67 -4.18
N ARG A 103 0.56 -2.49 -4.15
CA ARG A 103 0.62 -1.52 -3.04
C ARG A 103 2.07 -1.17 -2.66
N PRO A 104 2.74 -0.27 -3.41
CA PRO A 104 4.18 -0.02 -3.33
C PRO A 104 4.72 0.29 -1.93
N HIS A 105 3.96 1.05 -1.13
CA HIS A 105 4.33 1.37 0.26
C HIS A 105 4.56 0.10 1.11
N THR A 106 3.77 -0.97 0.89
CA THR A 106 3.94 -2.24 1.60
C THR A 106 5.14 -3.03 1.08
N VAL A 107 5.40 -3.00 -0.22
CA VAL A 107 6.53 -3.68 -0.87
C VAL A 107 7.84 -3.08 -0.40
N ILE A 108 7.95 -1.75 -0.47
CA ILE A 108 9.12 -0.99 -0.01
C ILE A 108 9.39 -1.27 1.48
N GLY A 109 8.37 -1.10 2.33
CA GLY A 109 8.52 -1.36 3.77
C GLY A 109 8.95 -2.80 4.08
N THR A 110 8.43 -3.79 3.34
CA THR A 110 8.84 -5.20 3.51
C THR A 110 10.30 -5.42 3.13
N ALA A 111 10.71 -4.92 1.95
CA ALA A 111 12.07 -5.09 1.45
C ALA A 111 13.08 -4.44 2.39
N LEU A 112 12.82 -3.19 2.81
CA LEU A 112 13.67 -2.44 3.74
C LEU A 112 13.79 -3.14 5.10
N SER A 113 12.68 -3.65 5.64
CA SER A 113 12.68 -4.39 6.91
C SER A 113 13.55 -5.65 6.83
N ILE A 114 13.44 -6.43 5.75
CA ILE A 114 14.20 -7.68 5.58
C ILE A 114 15.68 -7.38 5.34
N VAL A 115 16.00 -6.38 4.51
CA VAL A 115 17.39 -5.95 4.30
C VAL A 115 18.02 -5.55 5.62
N SER A 116 17.32 -4.74 6.41
CA SER A 116 17.87 -4.31 7.70
C SER A 116 18.03 -5.45 8.70
N VAL A 117 17.04 -6.33 8.83
CA VAL A 117 17.13 -7.51 9.70
C VAL A 117 18.24 -8.46 9.24
N SER A 118 18.47 -8.55 7.94
CA SER A 118 19.56 -9.36 7.39
C SER A 118 20.92 -8.78 7.76
N LEU A 119 21.06 -7.46 7.69
CA LEU A 119 22.23 -6.75 8.17
C LEU A 119 22.43 -6.98 9.68
N LEU A 120 21.37 -7.07 10.49
CA LEU A 120 21.50 -7.32 11.95
C LEU A 120 22.14 -8.68 12.28
N ALA A 121 22.05 -9.65 11.36
CA ALA A 121 22.68 -10.96 11.51
C ALA A 121 24.19 -10.96 11.20
N VAL A 122 24.73 -9.87 10.64
CA VAL A 122 26.15 -9.72 10.30
C VAL A 122 26.96 -9.48 11.58
N GLU A 123 27.96 -10.32 11.85
CA GLU A 123 28.82 -10.22 13.03
C GLU A 123 30.23 -9.73 12.69
N LYS A 124 30.73 -10.09 11.50
CA LYS A 124 32.08 -9.79 11.02
C LYS A 124 32.03 -9.24 9.59
N LEU A 125 33.01 -8.43 9.19
CA LEU A 125 33.09 -7.92 7.81
C LEU A 125 33.21 -9.03 6.76
N SER A 126 33.81 -10.16 7.13
CA SER A 126 33.89 -11.36 6.27
C SER A 126 32.53 -11.97 5.95
N ASP A 127 31.48 -11.62 6.70
CA ASP A 127 30.12 -12.13 6.46
C ASP A 127 29.51 -11.48 5.21
N PHE A 128 29.99 -10.30 4.80
CA PHE A 128 29.66 -9.69 3.51
C PHE A 128 30.27 -10.50 2.37
N SER A 129 29.54 -11.53 1.97
CA SER A 129 29.93 -12.52 0.97
C SER A 129 28.81 -12.68 -0.05
N PRO A 130 29.08 -13.28 -1.22
CA PRO A 130 28.03 -13.62 -2.19
C PRO A 130 26.89 -14.44 -1.58
N LEU A 131 27.19 -15.29 -0.59
CA LEU A 131 26.19 -16.06 0.15
C LEU A 131 25.24 -15.17 0.97
N PHE A 132 25.76 -14.11 1.60
CA PHE A 132 24.92 -13.15 2.32
C PHE A 132 23.93 -12.47 1.37
N PHE A 133 24.41 -11.96 0.24
CA PHE A 133 23.54 -11.28 -0.72
C PHE A 133 22.53 -12.24 -1.36
N ALA A 134 22.93 -13.48 -1.67
CA ALA A 134 22.03 -14.51 -2.18
C ALA A 134 20.92 -14.84 -1.19
N GLY A 135 21.27 -15.16 0.07
CA GLY A 135 20.27 -15.47 1.09
C GLY A 135 19.34 -14.30 1.42
N MET A 136 19.88 -13.08 1.49
CA MET A 136 19.07 -11.88 1.64
C MET A 136 18.09 -11.70 0.47
N LEU A 137 18.55 -11.90 -0.77
CA LEU A 137 17.71 -11.79 -1.97
C LEU A 137 16.63 -12.88 -2.00
N GLU A 138 16.96 -14.13 -1.67
CA GLU A 138 15.99 -15.23 -1.54
C GLU A 138 14.88 -14.86 -0.56
N ALA A 139 15.25 -14.32 0.60
CA ALA A 139 14.31 -13.93 1.64
C ALA A 139 13.43 -12.74 1.20
N VAL A 140 14.02 -11.71 0.60
CA VAL A 140 13.29 -10.56 0.05
C VAL A 140 12.31 -11.01 -1.02
N VAL A 141 12.75 -11.76 -2.03
CA VAL A 141 11.88 -12.21 -3.13
C VAL A 141 10.73 -13.05 -2.60
N ALA A 142 11.01 -14.05 -1.75
CA ALA A 142 9.97 -14.90 -1.18
C ALA A 142 8.92 -14.11 -0.39
N ALA A 143 9.36 -13.13 0.41
CA ALA A 143 8.47 -12.28 1.19
C ALA A 143 7.68 -11.29 0.35
N LEU A 144 8.28 -10.69 -0.69
CA LEU A 144 7.56 -9.78 -1.58
C LEU A 144 6.48 -10.54 -2.37
N LEU A 145 6.76 -11.77 -2.78
CA LEU A 145 5.75 -12.63 -3.40
C LEU A 145 4.57 -12.89 -2.45
N MET A 146 4.86 -13.22 -1.18
CA MET A 146 3.81 -13.38 -0.17
C MET A 146 3.07 -12.07 0.14
N ASN A 147 3.77 -10.94 0.16
CA ASN A 147 3.15 -9.63 0.37
C ASN A 147 2.14 -9.32 -0.74
N ILE A 148 2.49 -9.61 -2.01
CA ILE A 148 1.59 -9.43 -3.16
C ILE A 148 0.37 -10.35 -3.04
N TYR A 149 0.55 -11.60 -2.59
CA TYR A 149 -0.57 -12.47 -2.25
C TYR A 149 -1.50 -11.84 -1.21
N ILE A 150 -0.96 -11.35 -0.08
CA ILE A 150 -1.76 -10.79 1.02
C ILE A 150 -2.54 -9.54 0.57
N VAL A 151 -1.87 -8.58 -0.09
CA VAL A 151 -2.53 -7.35 -0.53
C VAL A 151 -3.51 -7.58 -1.67
N GLY A 152 -3.22 -8.54 -2.55
CA GLY A 152 -4.11 -8.93 -3.64
C GLY A 152 -5.34 -9.67 -3.13
N LEU A 153 -5.18 -10.58 -2.16
CA LEU A 153 -6.29 -11.27 -1.51
C LEU A 153 -7.20 -10.27 -0.79
N ASN A 154 -6.62 -9.30 -0.07
CA ASN A 154 -7.41 -8.24 0.55
C ASN A 154 -8.25 -7.50 -0.49
N GLN A 155 -7.66 -7.12 -1.64
CA GLN A 155 -8.39 -6.42 -2.70
C GLN A 155 -9.53 -7.26 -3.29
N LEU A 156 -9.36 -8.57 -3.46
CA LEU A 156 -10.41 -9.45 -3.97
C LEU A 156 -11.67 -9.49 -3.08
N TYR A 157 -11.50 -9.42 -1.76
CA TYR A 157 -12.61 -9.47 -0.80
C TYR A 157 -13.16 -8.08 -0.41
N ASP A 158 -12.40 -7.03 -0.70
CA ASP A 158 -12.76 -5.65 -0.39
C ASP A 158 -13.06 -4.81 -1.64
N ILE A 159 -13.38 -5.43 -2.80
CA ILE A 159 -13.65 -4.69 -4.06
C ILE A 159 -14.63 -3.52 -3.85
N ASP A 160 -15.77 -3.76 -3.19
CA ASP A 160 -16.78 -2.72 -3.00
C ASP A 160 -16.38 -1.67 -1.95
N ILE A 161 -15.54 -2.03 -0.99
CA ILE A 161 -14.97 -1.08 -0.01
C ILE A 161 -13.90 -0.21 -0.69
N ASP A 162 -13.00 -0.84 -1.46
CA ASP A 162 -11.93 -0.16 -2.18
C ASP A 162 -12.47 0.69 -3.34
N LYS A 163 -13.66 0.42 -3.90
CA LYS A 163 -14.35 1.37 -4.82
C LYS A 163 -14.61 2.73 -4.17
N VAL A 164 -14.86 2.75 -2.85
CA VAL A 164 -15.07 3.99 -2.09
C VAL A 164 -13.73 4.59 -1.68
N ASN A 165 -12.87 3.81 -1.03
CA ASN A 165 -11.66 4.32 -0.40
C ASN A 165 -10.49 4.50 -1.39
N LYS A 166 -10.40 3.64 -2.40
CA LYS A 166 -9.24 3.47 -3.29
C LYS A 166 -9.67 3.16 -4.75
N PRO A 167 -10.47 4.02 -5.40
CA PRO A 167 -11.08 3.73 -6.71
C PRO A 167 -10.06 3.53 -7.84
N TYR A 168 -8.81 3.97 -7.64
CA TYR A 168 -7.71 3.82 -8.58
C TYR A 168 -7.09 2.41 -8.60
N LEU A 169 -7.43 1.53 -7.65
CA LEU A 169 -6.88 0.17 -7.60
C LEU A 169 -7.46 -0.69 -8.74
N PRO A 170 -6.65 -1.54 -9.40
CA PRO A 170 -7.08 -2.24 -10.61
C PRO A 170 -8.35 -3.10 -10.47
N LEU A 171 -8.56 -3.75 -9.31
CA LEU A 171 -9.77 -4.54 -9.05
C LEU A 171 -10.99 -3.66 -8.75
N ALA A 172 -10.78 -2.51 -8.10
CA ALA A 172 -11.86 -1.57 -7.77
C ALA A 172 -12.31 -0.76 -9.00
N SER A 173 -11.35 -0.35 -9.84
CA SER A 173 -11.59 0.37 -11.11
C SER A 173 -12.19 -0.52 -12.20
N GLY A 174 -12.08 -1.84 -12.07
CA GLY A 174 -12.50 -2.82 -13.09
C GLY A 174 -11.48 -3.06 -14.19
N GLU A 175 -10.28 -2.47 -14.09
CA GLU A 175 -9.16 -2.71 -14.99
C GLU A 175 -8.68 -4.17 -14.95
N TYR A 176 -8.70 -4.79 -13.76
CA TYR A 176 -8.54 -6.22 -13.59
C TYR A 176 -9.90 -6.89 -13.36
N SER A 177 -10.13 -7.98 -14.09
CA SER A 177 -11.23 -8.88 -13.77
C SER A 177 -10.97 -9.62 -12.45
N VAL A 178 -12.04 -10.07 -11.79
CA VAL A 178 -11.92 -10.90 -10.58
C VAL A 178 -11.11 -12.17 -10.86
N GLN A 179 -11.31 -12.79 -12.03
CA GLN A 179 -10.55 -13.97 -12.46
C GLN A 179 -9.06 -13.66 -12.58
N THR A 180 -8.69 -12.52 -13.17
CA THR A 180 -7.30 -12.06 -13.24
C THR A 180 -6.71 -11.88 -11.85
N GLY A 181 -7.42 -11.21 -10.94
CA GLY A 181 -7.00 -11.04 -9.56
C GLY A 181 -6.76 -12.37 -8.84
N VAL A 182 -7.68 -13.35 -8.99
CA VAL A 182 -7.54 -14.69 -8.42
C VAL A 182 -6.31 -15.40 -8.99
N MET A 183 -6.10 -15.35 -10.31
CA MET A 183 -4.93 -15.97 -10.95
C MET A 183 -3.62 -15.36 -10.43
N ILE A 184 -3.53 -14.04 -10.31
CA ILE A 184 -2.35 -13.35 -9.76
C ILE A 184 -2.13 -13.82 -8.31
N VAL A 185 -3.14 -13.70 -7.44
CA VAL A 185 -3.02 -14.05 -6.02
C VAL A 185 -2.60 -15.51 -5.84
N ALA A 186 -3.25 -16.45 -6.54
CA ALA A 186 -2.90 -17.86 -6.48
C ALA A 186 -1.47 -18.13 -6.98
N SER A 187 -1.07 -17.51 -8.10
CA SER A 187 0.27 -17.67 -8.66
C SER A 187 1.35 -17.17 -7.70
N PHE A 188 1.15 -16.00 -7.08
CA PHE A 188 2.09 -15.42 -6.13
C PHE A 188 2.21 -16.24 -4.84
N ALA A 189 1.12 -16.85 -4.36
CA ALA A 189 1.16 -17.80 -3.25
C ALA A 189 2.00 -19.04 -3.61
N ILE A 190 1.73 -19.64 -4.77
CA ILE A 190 2.46 -20.83 -5.25
C ILE A 190 3.95 -20.52 -5.43
N LEU A 191 4.28 -19.40 -6.06
CA LEU A 191 5.67 -18.97 -6.26
C LEU A 191 6.38 -18.71 -4.93
N SER A 192 5.72 -18.06 -3.98
CA SER A 192 6.28 -17.79 -2.66
C SER A 192 6.59 -19.08 -1.89
N PHE A 193 5.63 -20.00 -1.81
CA PHE A 193 5.85 -21.30 -1.16
C PHE A 193 6.84 -22.17 -1.91
N GLY A 194 6.79 -22.17 -3.24
CA GLY A 194 7.75 -22.89 -4.08
C GLY A 194 9.18 -22.42 -3.83
N LEU A 195 9.40 -21.11 -3.77
CA LEU A 195 10.71 -20.55 -3.43
C LEU A 195 11.10 -20.88 -1.99
N GLY A 196 10.20 -20.71 -1.02
CA GLY A 196 10.47 -21.07 0.38
C GLY A 196 10.83 -22.55 0.58
N TRP A 197 10.21 -23.44 -0.20
CA TRP A 197 10.53 -24.87 -0.23
C TRP A 197 11.88 -25.15 -0.87
N ILE A 198 12.16 -24.57 -2.04
CA ILE A 198 13.44 -24.74 -2.77
C ILE A 198 14.63 -24.24 -1.94
N VAL A 199 14.49 -23.11 -1.26
CA VAL A 199 15.51 -22.55 -0.37
C VAL A 199 15.79 -23.48 0.82
N GLY A 200 14.78 -24.22 1.31
CA GLY A 200 14.96 -25.20 2.39
C GLY A 200 15.25 -24.57 3.76
N SER A 201 14.94 -23.28 3.94
CA SER A 201 15.06 -22.58 5.21
C SER A 201 13.77 -22.68 6.01
N TRP A 202 13.77 -23.48 7.10
CA TRP A 202 12.61 -23.60 7.98
C TRP A 202 12.10 -22.26 8.55
N PRO A 203 12.95 -21.34 9.06
CA PRO A 203 12.47 -20.03 9.51
C PRO A 203 11.74 -19.26 8.40
N LEU A 204 12.28 -19.27 7.18
CA LEU A 204 11.67 -18.59 6.04
C LEU A 204 10.32 -19.24 5.70
N PHE A 205 10.28 -20.57 5.57
CA PHE A 205 9.05 -21.30 5.25
C PHE A 205 7.94 -21.04 6.29
N TRP A 206 8.26 -21.10 7.58
CA TRP A 206 7.29 -20.79 8.63
C TRP A 206 6.83 -19.33 8.61
N ALA A 207 7.72 -18.40 8.27
CA ALA A 207 7.34 -17.00 8.09
C ALA A 207 6.29 -16.84 6.99
N LEU A 208 6.51 -17.48 5.84
CA LEU A 208 5.59 -17.47 4.70
C LEU A 208 4.27 -18.16 5.06
N PHE A 209 4.34 -19.32 5.69
CA PHE A 209 3.16 -20.11 6.09
C PHE A 209 2.27 -19.35 7.08
N ILE A 210 2.85 -18.80 8.15
CA ILE A 210 2.07 -18.05 9.14
C ILE A 210 1.52 -16.76 8.52
N SER A 211 2.31 -16.06 7.68
CA SER A 211 1.84 -14.86 6.98
C SER A 211 0.68 -15.16 6.03
N PHE A 212 0.73 -16.30 5.33
CA PHE A 212 -0.36 -16.80 4.49
C PHE A 212 -1.63 -17.03 5.30
N ILE A 213 -1.55 -17.75 6.43
CA ILE A 213 -2.70 -18.03 7.29
C ILE A 213 -3.27 -16.72 7.86
N LEU A 214 -2.42 -15.83 8.37
CA LEU A 214 -2.86 -14.54 8.92
C LEU A 214 -3.49 -13.64 7.85
N GLY A 215 -2.87 -13.55 6.65
CA GLY A 215 -3.43 -12.78 5.53
C GLY A 215 -4.76 -13.32 5.03
N THR A 216 -4.89 -14.66 5.00
CA THR A 216 -6.13 -15.37 4.66
C THR A 216 -7.22 -15.09 5.68
N ALA A 217 -6.94 -15.32 6.97
CA ALA A 217 -7.88 -15.12 8.06
C ALA A 217 -8.29 -13.65 8.22
N TYR A 218 -7.39 -12.73 7.87
CA TYR A 218 -7.66 -11.30 7.85
C TYR A 218 -8.68 -10.91 6.77
N SER A 219 -8.60 -11.51 5.57
CA SER A 219 -9.31 -11.04 4.37
C SER A 219 -10.60 -11.82 4.05
N ILE A 220 -10.58 -13.15 4.14
CA ILE A 220 -11.67 -13.99 3.62
C ILE A 220 -12.96 -13.83 4.44
N ASP A 221 -14.07 -13.58 3.76
CA ASP A 221 -15.41 -13.46 4.37
C ASP A 221 -16.13 -14.80 4.55
N VAL A 222 -15.65 -15.61 5.49
CA VAL A 222 -16.33 -16.83 5.96
C VAL A 222 -16.49 -16.79 7.48
N PRO A 223 -17.45 -17.53 8.07
CA PRO A 223 -17.61 -17.58 9.52
C PRO A 223 -16.28 -17.88 10.23
N LEU A 224 -16.00 -17.14 11.32
CA LEU A 224 -14.73 -17.16 12.10
C LEU A 224 -13.51 -16.49 11.46
N LEU A 225 -13.55 -16.15 10.17
CA LEU A 225 -12.51 -15.36 9.49
C LEU A 225 -12.99 -13.91 9.29
N ARG A 226 -12.30 -13.15 8.43
CA ARG A 226 -12.47 -11.70 8.24
C ARG A 226 -12.14 -10.88 9.48
N TRP A 227 -10.99 -11.20 10.08
CA TRP A 227 -10.49 -10.54 11.29
C TRP A 227 -10.31 -9.03 11.17
N LYS A 228 -10.20 -8.50 9.94
CA LYS A 228 -10.24 -7.06 9.66
C LYS A 228 -11.45 -6.34 10.27
N ARG A 229 -12.60 -7.01 10.43
CA ARG A 229 -13.80 -6.45 11.05
C ARG A 229 -13.59 -6.00 12.50
N PHE A 230 -12.64 -6.62 13.21
CA PHE A 230 -12.34 -6.31 14.60
C PHE A 230 -11.02 -5.56 14.69
N ALA A 231 -11.07 -4.26 15.04
CA ALA A 231 -9.90 -3.38 15.05
C ALA A 231 -8.71 -3.94 15.86
N LEU A 232 -8.96 -4.55 17.02
CA LEU A 232 -7.90 -5.16 17.82
C LEU A 232 -7.26 -6.37 17.14
N VAL A 233 -8.06 -7.25 16.54
CA VAL A 233 -7.53 -8.44 15.85
C VAL A 233 -6.76 -8.02 14.59
N ALA A 234 -7.29 -7.05 13.84
CA ALA A 234 -6.61 -6.44 12.71
C ALA A 234 -5.23 -5.87 13.08
N ALA A 235 -5.15 -5.11 14.17
CA ALA A 235 -3.89 -4.58 14.69
C ALA A 235 -2.93 -5.70 15.13
N MET A 236 -3.43 -6.72 15.82
CA MET A 236 -2.63 -7.88 16.23
C MET A 236 -2.08 -8.68 15.04
N CYS A 237 -2.83 -8.83 13.94
CA CYS A 237 -2.33 -9.45 12.71
C CYS A 237 -1.18 -8.65 12.11
N ILE A 238 -1.33 -7.32 12.02
CA ILE A 238 -0.30 -6.44 11.48
C ILE A 238 0.95 -6.51 12.35
N LEU A 239 0.80 -6.44 13.67
CA LEU A 239 1.91 -6.59 14.61
C LEU A 239 2.60 -7.95 14.45
N ALA A 240 1.83 -9.05 14.45
CA ALA A 240 2.39 -10.39 14.31
C ALA A 240 3.21 -10.54 13.02
N VAL A 241 2.68 -10.09 11.88
CA VAL A 241 3.38 -10.18 10.59
C VAL A 241 4.57 -9.21 10.53
N ARG A 242 4.32 -7.91 10.74
CA ARG A 242 5.29 -6.84 10.48
C ARG A 242 6.36 -6.71 11.57
N ALA A 243 6.00 -6.92 12.83
CA ALA A 243 6.92 -6.69 13.94
C ALA A 243 7.59 -7.97 14.45
N VAL A 244 6.88 -9.09 14.45
CA VAL A 244 7.39 -10.33 15.06
C VAL A 244 7.94 -11.27 14.01
N ILE A 245 7.12 -11.68 13.04
CA ILE A 245 7.50 -12.67 12.03
C ILE A 245 8.62 -12.13 11.15
N VAL A 246 8.47 -10.93 10.60
CA VAL A 246 9.51 -10.32 9.74
C VAL A 246 10.83 -10.17 10.50
N GLN A 247 10.81 -9.72 11.75
CA GLN A 247 12.04 -9.50 12.50
C GLN A 247 12.70 -10.82 12.90
N LEU A 248 11.97 -11.75 13.51
CA LEU A 248 12.54 -12.98 14.06
C LEU A 248 12.88 -13.99 12.96
N ALA A 249 11.94 -14.27 12.06
CA ALA A 249 12.10 -15.38 11.14
C ALA A 249 13.15 -15.11 10.05
N PHE A 250 13.23 -13.87 9.57
CA PHE A 250 14.22 -13.48 8.56
C PHE A 250 15.62 -13.32 9.17
N PHE A 251 15.71 -12.85 10.43
CA PHE A 251 16.97 -12.91 11.17
C PHE A 251 17.44 -14.36 11.32
N LEU A 252 16.55 -15.26 11.73
CA LEU A 252 16.86 -16.67 11.90
C LEU A 252 17.20 -17.37 10.58
N HIS A 253 16.59 -16.96 9.46
CA HIS A 253 16.99 -17.41 8.13
C HIS A 253 18.46 -17.04 7.86
N MET A 254 18.85 -15.79 8.07
CA MET A 254 20.25 -15.39 7.89
C MET A 254 21.18 -16.13 8.86
N GLN A 255 20.82 -16.20 10.14
CA GLN A 255 21.67 -16.80 11.18
C GLN A 255 21.87 -18.30 10.96
N THR A 256 20.78 -19.06 10.83
CA THR A 256 20.81 -20.53 10.84
C THR A 256 20.96 -21.14 9.46
N HIS A 257 20.40 -20.52 8.42
CA HIS A 257 20.41 -21.09 7.08
C HIS A 257 21.57 -20.54 6.24
N VAL A 258 21.78 -19.21 6.22
CA VAL A 258 22.83 -18.60 5.40
C VAL A 258 24.20 -18.75 6.08
N PHE A 259 24.32 -18.32 7.34
CA PHE A 259 25.58 -18.37 8.07
C PHE A 259 25.85 -19.70 8.79
N LYS A 260 24.88 -20.63 8.82
CA LYS A 260 24.96 -21.92 9.53
C LYS A 260 25.37 -21.80 11.00
N ARG A 261 24.96 -20.72 11.65
CA ARG A 261 25.20 -20.44 13.07
C ARG A 261 24.05 -20.97 13.93
N PRO A 262 24.29 -21.25 15.22
CA PRO A 262 23.20 -21.57 16.13
C PRO A 262 22.22 -20.39 16.24
N ALA A 263 20.95 -20.70 16.44
CA ALA A 263 19.92 -19.70 16.70
C ALA A 263 20.29 -18.92 17.97
N SER A 264 20.40 -17.60 17.85
CA SER A 264 20.67 -16.71 18.98
C SER A 264 19.86 -15.44 18.84
N PHE A 265 19.34 -14.94 19.95
CA PHE A 265 18.57 -13.69 19.97
C PHE A 265 19.50 -12.57 20.44
N SER A 266 19.92 -11.73 19.48
CA SER A 266 20.80 -10.62 19.77
C SER A 266 20.04 -9.47 20.45
N ARG A 267 20.71 -8.67 21.31
CA ARG A 267 20.09 -7.46 21.88
C ARG A 267 19.56 -6.50 20.81
N PRO A 268 20.27 -6.25 19.68
CA PRO A 268 19.74 -5.46 18.58
C PRO A 268 18.45 -6.04 17.96
N LEU A 269 18.33 -7.37 17.84
CA LEU A 269 17.10 -7.99 17.35
C LEU A 269 15.92 -7.77 18.30
N ILE A 270 16.14 -7.91 19.61
CA ILE A 270 15.10 -7.67 20.63
C ILE A 270 14.64 -6.20 20.56
N PHE A 271 15.60 -5.27 20.49
CA PHE A 271 15.30 -3.85 20.33
C PHE A 271 14.51 -3.56 19.04
N ALA A 272 14.97 -4.08 17.90
CA ALA A 272 14.30 -3.89 16.63
C ALA A 272 12.89 -4.49 16.61
N THR A 273 12.70 -5.66 17.24
CA THR A 273 11.37 -6.29 17.40
C THR A 273 10.45 -5.44 18.27
N ALA A 274 10.94 -4.90 19.38
CA ALA A 274 10.17 -4.04 20.27
C ALA A 274 9.80 -2.71 19.58
N PHE A 275 10.76 -2.08 18.91
CA PHE A 275 10.53 -0.85 18.15
C PHE A 275 9.50 -1.07 17.04
N MET A 276 9.67 -2.12 16.23
CA MET A 276 8.72 -2.47 15.18
C MET A 276 7.35 -2.85 15.73
N SER A 277 7.26 -3.42 16.94
CA SER A 277 5.97 -3.72 17.59
C SER A 277 5.20 -2.45 17.88
N PHE A 278 5.87 -1.43 18.41
CA PHE A 278 5.26 -0.11 18.60
C PHE A 278 4.90 0.54 17.26
N PHE A 279 5.83 0.54 16.31
CA PHE A 279 5.62 1.12 14.98
C PHE A 279 4.47 0.43 14.21
N SER A 280 4.25 -0.86 14.42
CA SER A 280 3.14 -1.61 13.81
C SER A 280 1.76 -1.13 14.27
N VAL A 281 1.64 -0.65 15.51
CA VAL A 281 0.41 -0.02 16.01
C VAL A 281 0.13 1.27 15.24
N VAL A 282 1.17 2.08 15.04
CA VAL A 282 1.08 3.31 14.26
C VAL A 282 0.68 3.02 12.80
N ILE A 283 1.28 2.01 12.16
CA ILE A 283 0.89 1.57 10.80
C ILE A 283 -0.59 1.15 10.78
N ALA A 284 -1.03 0.38 11.77
CA ALA A 284 -2.41 -0.08 11.87
C ALA A 284 -3.41 1.07 12.02
N LEU A 285 -3.03 2.16 12.69
CA LEU A 285 -3.86 3.36 12.79
C LEU A 285 -3.82 4.20 11.50
N PHE A 286 -2.64 4.43 10.93
CA PHE A 286 -2.49 5.22 9.70
C PHE A 286 -3.23 4.60 8.51
N LYS A 287 -3.23 3.27 8.37
CA LYS A 287 -3.97 2.61 7.28
C LYS A 287 -5.48 2.89 7.34
N ASP A 288 -6.04 3.10 8.54
CA ASP A 288 -7.48 3.27 8.76
C ASP A 288 -7.91 4.73 8.55
N ILE A 289 -6.98 5.68 8.47
CA ILE A 289 -7.27 7.10 8.22
C ILE A 289 -7.93 7.33 6.85
N PRO A 290 -7.32 6.91 5.72
CA PRO A 290 -7.93 7.07 4.41
C PRO A 290 -9.13 6.15 4.18
N ASP A 291 -9.29 5.10 5.01
CA ASP A 291 -10.33 4.08 4.83
C ASP A 291 -11.66 4.40 5.55
N ILE A 292 -11.77 5.57 6.19
CA ILE A 292 -12.87 5.93 7.10
C ILE A 292 -14.27 5.84 6.46
N ASP A 293 -14.43 6.28 5.21
CA ASP A 293 -15.73 6.35 4.56
C ASP A 293 -16.25 4.96 4.19
N GLY A 294 -15.41 4.14 3.55
CA GLY A 294 -15.71 2.74 3.28
C GLY A 294 -15.92 1.94 4.56
N ASP A 295 -15.09 2.13 5.59
CA ASP A 295 -15.27 1.45 6.88
C ASP A 295 -16.64 1.79 7.51
N ARG A 296 -17.05 3.06 7.46
CA ARG A 296 -18.35 3.50 7.98
C ARG A 296 -19.51 2.88 7.21
N ILE A 297 -19.48 2.89 5.88
CA ILE A 297 -20.55 2.36 5.02
C ILE A 297 -20.72 0.84 5.23
N PHE A 298 -19.61 0.11 5.36
CA PHE A 298 -19.61 -1.34 5.52
C PHE A 298 -19.63 -1.81 6.98
N GLY A 299 -19.87 -0.90 7.94
CA GLY A 299 -20.08 -1.22 9.35
C GLY A 299 -18.82 -1.63 10.13
N ILE A 300 -17.62 -1.37 9.59
CA ILE A 300 -16.34 -1.62 10.26
C ILE A 300 -16.12 -0.51 11.29
N ARG A 301 -16.11 -0.88 12.57
CA ARG A 301 -15.94 0.08 13.69
C ARG A 301 -14.46 0.29 14.03
N SER A 302 -13.66 0.76 13.06
CA SER A 302 -12.25 1.11 13.23
C SER A 302 -12.05 2.28 14.20
N PHE A 303 -10.81 2.48 14.68
CA PHE A 303 -10.51 3.55 15.64
C PHE A 303 -10.76 4.94 15.03
N THR A 304 -10.42 5.10 13.75
CA THR A 304 -10.68 6.31 12.95
C THR A 304 -12.17 6.61 12.83
N VAL A 305 -13.02 5.60 12.60
CA VAL A 305 -14.49 5.79 12.56
C VAL A 305 -15.04 6.26 13.90
N ARG A 306 -14.48 5.78 15.03
CA ARG A 306 -14.98 6.12 16.38
C ARG A 306 -14.53 7.48 16.88
N LEU A 307 -13.27 7.87 16.64
CA LEU A 307 -12.68 9.09 17.19
C LEU A 307 -12.59 10.24 16.18
N GLY A 308 -12.70 9.94 14.89
CA GLY A 308 -12.55 10.88 13.80
C GLY A 308 -11.11 10.99 13.28
N GLN A 309 -11.00 11.28 11.99
CA GLN A 309 -9.75 11.31 11.23
C GLN A 309 -8.68 12.24 11.84
N LYS A 310 -9.05 13.49 12.15
CA LYS A 310 -8.12 14.49 12.69
C LYS A 310 -7.48 14.06 14.01
N ARG A 311 -8.27 13.49 14.92
CA ARG A 311 -7.77 13.05 16.24
C ARG A 311 -6.82 11.87 16.09
N VAL A 312 -7.19 10.87 15.28
CA VAL A 312 -6.34 9.70 15.05
C VAL A 312 -5.04 10.09 14.36
N PHE A 313 -5.08 11.01 13.39
CA PHE A 313 -3.86 11.55 12.77
C PHE A 313 -2.87 12.10 13.80
N TRP A 314 -3.32 13.01 14.68
CA TRP A 314 -2.45 13.58 15.71
C TRP A 314 -1.99 12.56 16.77
N ILE A 315 -2.83 11.57 17.10
CA ILE A 315 -2.41 10.45 17.96
C ILE A 315 -1.26 9.68 17.28
N CYS A 316 -1.35 9.39 15.99
CA CYS A 316 -0.28 8.71 15.27
C CYS A 316 1.03 9.51 15.26
N ILE A 317 0.96 10.83 15.02
CA ILE A 317 2.14 11.72 15.07
C ILE A 317 2.77 11.70 16.46
N ALA A 318 1.97 11.88 17.53
CA ALA A 318 2.48 11.84 18.90
C ALA A 318 3.11 10.48 19.26
N LEU A 319 2.50 9.37 18.81
CA LEU A 319 3.08 8.04 18.99
C LEU A 319 4.42 7.91 18.27
N LEU A 320 4.54 8.38 17.02
CA LEU A 320 5.80 8.39 16.27
C LEU A 320 6.88 9.21 16.99
N GLU A 321 6.56 10.42 17.43
CA GLU A 321 7.48 11.28 18.17
C GLU A 321 8.01 10.59 19.43
N ILE A 322 7.11 9.94 20.19
CA ILE A 322 7.50 9.16 21.38
C ILE A 322 8.42 8.00 20.98
N ALA A 323 8.09 7.26 19.91
CA ALA A 323 8.89 6.12 19.46
C ALA A 323 10.32 6.52 19.09
N TYR A 324 10.45 7.57 18.28
CA TYR A 324 11.75 8.09 17.86
C TYR A 324 12.51 8.70 19.03
N THR A 325 11.84 9.44 19.92
CA THR A 325 12.48 9.99 21.14
C THR A 325 13.03 8.87 22.02
N VAL A 326 12.26 7.80 22.24
CA VAL A 326 12.72 6.63 23.01
C VAL A 326 13.89 5.95 22.31
N ALA A 327 13.85 5.79 20.99
CA ALA A 327 14.95 5.20 20.22
C ALA A 327 16.23 6.04 20.33
N LEU A 328 16.14 7.36 20.20
CA LEU A 328 17.25 8.29 20.38
C LEU A 328 17.82 8.23 21.81
N LEU A 329 16.98 8.21 22.83
CA LEU A 329 17.40 8.08 24.23
C LEU A 329 18.11 6.75 24.49
N VAL A 330 17.60 5.64 23.96
CA VAL A 330 18.25 4.32 24.05
C VAL A 330 19.60 4.35 23.33
N GLY A 331 19.69 4.94 22.14
CA GLY A 331 20.93 5.14 21.40
C GLY A 331 21.96 5.96 22.18
N ALA A 332 21.55 7.11 22.71
CA ALA A 332 22.39 8.01 23.51
C ALA A 332 22.86 7.37 24.83
N SER A 333 22.03 6.52 25.45
CA SER A 333 22.38 5.78 26.67
C SER A 333 23.34 4.60 26.43
N SER A 334 23.57 4.23 25.16
CA SER A 334 24.47 3.13 24.85
C SER A 334 25.94 3.50 25.16
N GLY A 335 26.69 2.54 25.69
CA GLY A 335 28.10 2.73 26.07
C GLY A 335 29.06 2.90 24.88
N PHE A 336 28.57 2.88 23.64
CA PHE A 336 29.38 3.00 22.43
C PHE A 336 29.43 4.46 21.95
N LEU A 337 30.63 5.04 21.93
CA LEU A 337 30.89 6.43 21.51
C LEU A 337 30.29 6.78 20.13
N TRP A 338 30.23 5.83 19.21
CA TRP A 338 29.70 6.03 17.86
C TRP A 338 28.18 6.19 17.80
N SER A 339 27.44 5.45 18.64
CA SER A 339 26.00 5.67 18.74
C SER A 339 25.68 7.06 19.29
N LYS A 340 26.56 7.62 20.12
CA LYS A 340 26.43 9.00 20.60
C LYS A 340 26.70 9.99 19.46
N VAL A 341 27.78 9.81 18.69
CA VAL A 341 28.11 10.71 17.57
C VAL A 341 26.99 10.81 16.54
N VAL A 342 26.40 9.69 16.12
CA VAL A 342 25.28 9.72 15.14
C VAL A 342 24.03 10.37 15.73
N THR A 343 23.67 10.05 16.98
CA THR A 343 22.53 10.69 17.65
C THR A 343 22.75 12.20 17.88
N TYR A 344 24.00 12.65 18.06
CA TYR A 344 24.34 14.07 18.19
C TYR A 344 24.38 14.80 16.84
N GLU A 345 24.83 14.18 15.75
CA GLU A 345 24.79 14.77 14.39
C GLU A 345 23.35 14.95 13.90
N GLU A 346 22.50 13.93 13.99
CA GLU A 346 21.09 14.02 13.58
C GLU A 346 20.26 14.96 14.48
N GLY A 347 20.60 15.10 15.76
CA GLY A 347 19.91 15.99 16.70
C GLY A 347 20.18 17.49 16.50
N ILE A 348 21.25 17.86 15.77
CA ILE A 348 21.66 19.27 15.59
C ILE A 348 21.10 19.87 14.29
N GLU A 349 20.71 19.06 13.31
CA GLU A 349 20.27 19.58 12.00
C GLU A 349 18.79 20.00 11.96
N TYR A 350 17.98 19.58 12.96
CA TYR A 350 16.53 19.82 12.96
C TYR A 350 15.98 21.10 13.64
N PRO A 351 16.67 21.87 14.51
CA PRO A 351 16.02 23.04 15.12
C PRO A 351 16.18 24.36 14.34
N LEU A 352 16.95 24.44 13.25
CA LEU A 352 17.31 25.76 12.67
C LEU A 352 16.72 26.11 11.29
N ASN A 353 16.24 25.14 10.48
CA ASN A 353 15.85 25.45 9.09
C ASN A 353 14.34 25.41 8.76
N ASN A 354 13.45 24.96 9.65
CA ASN A 354 12.02 24.79 9.30
C ASN A 354 11.04 25.64 10.12
N ALA A 355 11.50 26.59 10.94
CA ALA A 355 10.62 27.40 11.78
C ALA A 355 9.88 28.54 11.05
N ASN A 356 10.17 28.83 9.77
CA ASN A 356 9.69 30.05 9.11
C ASN A 356 8.73 29.87 7.92
N ASP A 357 8.43 28.65 7.43
CA ASP A 357 7.66 28.48 6.18
C ASP A 357 6.37 27.64 6.32
N VAL A 358 5.59 27.87 7.38
CA VAL A 358 4.19 27.40 7.46
C VAL A 358 3.25 28.59 7.45
N VAL A 359 3.09 29.20 6.27
CA VAL A 359 2.00 30.15 5.99
C VAL A 359 0.87 29.36 5.33
N TRP A 360 -0.22 29.13 6.07
CA TRP A 360 -1.50 28.72 5.50
C TRP A 360 -2.38 29.95 5.29
N CYS A 361 -2.80 30.17 4.04
CA CYS A 361 -3.87 31.10 3.71
C CYS A 361 -5.15 30.68 4.45
N GLY A 362 -5.68 31.57 5.28
CA GLY A 362 -7.04 31.50 5.80
C GLY A 362 -8.01 32.11 4.79
N ASP A 363 -9.11 31.42 4.53
CA ASP A 363 -10.29 31.99 3.90
C ASP A 363 -11.09 32.77 4.94
N GLY A 364 -11.50 33.98 4.57
CA GLY A 364 -12.59 34.74 5.18
C GLY A 364 -13.82 34.72 4.29
#